data_AF-A0A7C0VUT1-F1
#
_entry.id   AF-A0A7C0VUT1-F1
#
_cell.length_a   1.000
_cell.length_b   1.000
_cell.length_c   1.000
_cell.angle_alpha   90.00
_cell.angle_beta   90.00
_cell.angle_gamma   90.00
#
_symmetry.space_group_name_H-M   'P 1'
#
loop_
_entity.id
_entity.type
_entity.pdbx_description
1 polymer ?
#
loop_
_entity_poly.entity_id
_entity_poly.type
_entity_poly.pdbx_seq_one_letter_code
_entity_poly.pdbx_strand_id
1 'polypeptide(L)'
;SFPGVVAAAWIGILAGDQVYFLAGRLYGRRLLARSARWREKARRADALIQRFQARLIIGFRFLFGLRIIIPFMFGMGRVSTVRFGLLNGIGALIWTLLGAVLGYLFGAAVETALSRLGYAEWIAAGTLAGLIITLRVVLVLRARRRRPVDRRLDKPDH
;
A
#
# COMPACT_ATOMS: atom_id res chain seq x y z
N SER A 1 13.92 -20.24 -11.70
CA SER A 1 15.17 -19.81 -11.04
C SER A 1 14.89 -18.59 -10.19
N PHE A 2 15.57 -18.46 -9.04
CA PHE A 2 15.39 -17.34 -8.10
C PHE A 2 15.53 -15.94 -8.74
N PRO A 3 16.50 -15.68 -9.64
CA PRO A 3 16.61 -14.38 -10.32
C PRO A 3 15.42 -14.06 -11.23
N GLY A 4 14.85 -15.07 -11.89
CA GLY A 4 13.71 -14.89 -12.79
C GLY A 4 12.43 -14.49 -12.05
N VAL A 5 12.20 -15.06 -10.86
CA VAL A 5 11.05 -14.71 -10.01
C VAL A 5 11.18 -13.28 -9.50
N VAL A 6 12.38 -12.88 -9.06
CA VAL A 6 12.66 -11.51 -8.61
C VAL A 6 12.46 -10.50 -9.74
N ALA A 7 12.96 -10.79 -10.94
CA ALA A 7 12.80 -9.92 -12.10
C ALA A 7 11.31 -9.79 -12.51
N ALA A 8 10.57 -10.89 -12.59
CA ALA A 8 9.15 -10.88 -12.95
C ALA A 8 8.32 -10.09 -11.93
N ALA A 9 8.57 -10.28 -10.63
CA ALA A 9 7.90 -9.53 -9.57
C ALA A 9 8.21 -8.02 -9.66
N TRP A 10 9.48 -7.66 -9.90
CA TRP A 10 9.89 -6.26 -10.03
C TRP A 10 9.23 -5.57 -11.22
N ILE A 11 9.19 -6.23 -12.37
CA ILE A 11 8.52 -5.73 -13.58
C ILE A 11 7.02 -5.57 -13.34
N GLY A 12 6.36 -6.55 -12.73
CA GLY A 12 4.93 -6.49 -12.43
C GLY A 12 4.58 -5.29 -11.54
N ILE A 13 5.41 -5.00 -10.53
CA ILE A 13 5.21 -3.84 -9.65
C ILE A 13 5.43 -2.53 -10.41
N LEU A 14 6.50 -2.43 -11.21
CA LEU A 14 6.76 -1.24 -12.03
C LEU A 14 5.62 -0.95 -13.01
N ALA A 15 5.12 -1.99 -13.68
CA ALA A 15 4.00 -1.86 -14.62
C ALA A 15 2.73 -1.39 -13.89
N GLY A 16 2.40 -1.98 -12.74
CA GLY A 16 1.25 -1.57 -11.93
C GLY A 16 1.34 -0.11 -11.49
N ASP A 17 2.49 0.29 -10.94
CA ASP A 17 2.72 1.66 -10.46
C ASP A 17 2.62 2.69 -11.61
N GLN A 18 3.12 2.34 -12.79
CA GLN A 18 3.01 3.18 -14.00
C GLN A 18 1.57 3.35 -14.47
N VAL A 19 0.73 2.31 -14.40
CA VAL A 19 -0.70 2.41 -14.75
C VAL A 19 -1.41 3.41 -13.84
N TYR A 20 -1.18 3.37 -12.53
CA TYR A 20 -1.79 4.33 -11.60
C TYR A 20 -1.30 5.75 -11.81
N PHE A 21 0.00 5.92 -12.10
CA PHE A 21 0.56 7.23 -12.45
C PHE A 21 -0.05 7.81 -13.73
N LEU A 22 -0.16 6.99 -14.79
CA LEU A 22 -0.77 7.38 -16.06
C LEU A 22 -2.25 7.71 -15.90
N ALA A 23 -2.99 6.92 -15.12
CA ALA A 23 -4.37 7.22 -14.77
C ALA A 23 -4.50 8.57 -14.06
N GLY A 24 -3.61 8.85 -13.10
CA GLY A 24 -3.52 10.17 -12.44
C GLY A 24 -3.27 11.29 -13.44
N ARG A 25 -2.43 11.08 -14.45
CA ARG A 25 -2.11 12.10 -15.46
C ARG A 25 -3.25 12.35 -16.44
N LEU A 26 -3.87 11.29 -16.95
CA LEU A 26 -4.95 11.36 -17.92
C LEU A 26 -6.24 11.91 -17.29
N TYR A 27 -6.62 11.40 -16.12
CA TYR A 27 -7.87 11.76 -15.46
C TYR A 27 -7.73 12.94 -14.48
N GLY A 28 -6.50 13.23 -14.03
CA GLY A 28 -6.20 14.30 -13.07
C GLY A 28 -6.70 15.66 -13.50
N ARG A 29 -6.47 16.05 -14.76
CA ARG A 29 -6.94 17.36 -15.28
C ARG A 29 -8.47 17.51 -15.17
N ARG A 30 -9.22 16.46 -15.48
CA ARG A 30 -10.70 16.46 -15.35
C ARG A 30 -11.16 16.52 -13.90
N LEU A 31 -10.46 15.83 -12.99
CA LEU A 31 -10.75 15.88 -11.54
C LEU A 31 -10.41 17.23 -10.90
N LEU A 32 -9.29 17.83 -11.30
CA LEU A 32 -8.85 19.14 -10.81
C LEU A 32 -9.78 20.27 -11.30
N ALA A 33 -10.33 20.15 -12.51
CA ALA A 33 -11.34 21.05 -13.03
C ALA A 33 -12.66 20.95 -12.23
N ARG A 34 -13.05 19.75 -11.80
CA ARG A 34 -14.31 19.49 -11.09
C ARG A 34 -14.38 20.00 -9.65
N SER A 35 -13.26 20.16 -8.93
CA SER A 35 -13.32 20.63 -7.54
C SER A 35 -12.04 21.31 -7.05
N ALA A 36 -12.23 22.44 -6.35
CA ALA A 36 -11.16 23.20 -5.70
C ALA A 36 -10.42 22.39 -4.63
N ARG A 37 -11.10 21.42 -3.98
CA ARG A 37 -10.50 20.55 -2.96
C ARG A 37 -9.41 19.65 -3.53
N TRP A 38 -9.58 19.17 -4.77
CA TRP A 38 -8.57 18.36 -5.46
C TRP A 38 -7.39 19.21 -5.92
N ARG A 39 -7.64 20.45 -6.36
CA ARG A 39 -6.58 21.43 -6.68
C ARG A 39 -5.70 21.72 -5.47
N GLU A 40 -6.30 21.95 -4.31
CA GLU A 40 -5.56 22.19 -3.07
C GLU A 40 -4.72 20.98 -2.64
N LYS A 41 -5.29 19.77 -2.74
CA LYS A 41 -4.55 18.53 -2.47
C LYS A 41 -3.37 18.33 -3.43
N ALA A 42 -3.55 18.59 -4.72
CA ALA A 42 -2.49 18.49 -5.71
C ALA A 42 -1.37 19.50 -5.47
N ARG A 43 -1.69 20.75 -5.09
CA ARG A 43 -0.69 21.76 -4.71
C ARG A 43 0.11 21.36 -3.47
N ARG A 44 -0.56 20.86 -2.43
CA ARG A 44 0.11 20.36 -1.21
C ARG A 44 1.00 19.16 -1.49
N ALA A 45 0.53 18.27 -2.36
CA ALA A 45 1.35 17.16 -2.82
C ALA A 45 2.58 17.70 -3.56
N ASP A 46 2.44 18.58 -4.56
CA ASP A 46 3.58 19.17 -5.28
C ASP A 46 4.60 19.81 -4.33
N ALA A 47 4.17 20.51 -3.28
CA ALA A 47 5.07 21.09 -2.27
C ALA A 47 5.81 20.03 -1.42
N LEU A 48 5.12 18.99 -0.94
CA LEU A 48 5.75 17.88 -0.23
C LEU A 48 6.70 17.09 -1.13
N ILE A 49 6.31 16.91 -2.38
CA ILE A 49 7.05 16.22 -3.43
C ILE A 49 8.34 16.99 -3.71
N GLN A 50 8.28 18.30 -3.93
CA GLN A 50 9.48 19.13 -4.13
C GLN A 50 10.49 19.00 -2.99
N ARG A 51 9.99 18.89 -1.74
CA ARG A 51 10.82 18.87 -0.52
C ARG A 51 11.30 17.48 -0.08
N PHE A 52 10.54 16.43 -0.41
CA PHE A 52 10.77 15.06 0.09
C PHE A 52 10.68 13.99 -1.00
N GLN A 53 10.81 14.36 -2.27
CA GLN A 53 10.62 13.51 -3.47
C GLN A 53 11.14 12.08 -3.31
N ALA A 54 12.43 11.90 -3.01
CA ALA A 54 13.03 10.57 -2.87
C ALA A 54 12.50 9.81 -1.63
N ARG A 55 12.42 10.50 -0.48
CA ARG A 55 11.98 9.90 0.80
C ARG A 55 10.51 9.47 0.77
N LEU A 56 9.64 10.25 0.13
CA LEU A 56 8.23 9.91 -0.04
C LEU A 56 8.04 8.74 -0.99
N ILE A 57 8.76 8.72 -2.12
CA ILE A 57 8.67 7.65 -3.11
C ILE A 57 9.14 6.30 -2.53
N ILE A 58 10.18 6.32 -1.70
CA ILE A 58 10.66 5.12 -1.02
C ILE A 58 9.72 4.77 0.15
N GLY A 59 9.31 5.76 0.94
CA GLY A 59 8.55 5.57 2.17
C GLY A 59 7.10 5.14 1.98
N PHE A 60 6.43 5.51 0.87
CA PHE A 60 5.02 5.12 0.68
C PHE A 60 4.84 3.61 0.50
N ARG A 61 5.90 2.88 0.11
CA ARG A 61 5.84 1.42 -0.11
C ARG A 61 5.56 0.64 1.17
N PHE A 62 5.85 1.22 2.34
CA PHE A 62 5.54 0.65 3.65
C PHE A 62 4.07 0.86 4.07
N LEU A 63 3.32 1.69 3.33
CA LEU A 63 1.93 2.04 3.63
C LEU A 63 1.01 1.37 2.61
N PHE A 64 0.52 0.17 2.95
CA PHE A 64 -0.26 -0.72 2.07
C PHE A 64 -1.45 -0.05 1.35
N GLY A 65 -2.07 0.98 1.94
CA GLY A 65 -3.17 1.74 1.35
C GLY A 65 -2.76 2.93 0.47
N LEU A 66 -1.52 3.40 0.59
CA LEU A 66 -1.02 4.56 -0.16
C LEU A 66 -0.43 4.20 -1.52
N ARG A 67 -0.19 2.91 -1.79
CA ARG A 67 0.40 2.43 -3.05
C ARG A 67 -0.40 2.80 -4.30
N ILE A 68 -1.70 3.05 -4.16
CA ILE A 68 -2.58 3.44 -5.28
C ILE A 68 -2.72 4.97 -5.32
N ILE A 69 -2.92 5.58 -4.14
CA ILE A 69 -3.26 7.00 -4.02
C ILE A 69 -2.05 7.87 -4.34
N ILE A 70 -0.85 7.48 -3.89
CA ILE A 70 0.36 8.29 -4.03
C ILE A 70 0.81 8.37 -5.50
N PRO A 71 0.99 7.27 -6.27
CA PRO A 71 1.32 7.36 -7.70
C PRO A 71 0.29 8.12 -8.50
N PHE A 72 -1.00 7.95 -8.17
CA PHE A 72 -2.09 8.70 -8.79
C PHE A 72 -1.98 10.21 -8.52
N MET A 73 -1.74 10.60 -7.26
CA MET A 73 -1.49 12.00 -6.85
C MET A 73 -0.26 12.59 -7.55
N PHE A 74 0.83 11.82 -7.66
CA PHE A 74 2.03 12.20 -8.40
C PHE A 74 1.72 12.43 -9.89
N GLY A 75 0.88 11.58 -10.49
CA GLY A 75 0.43 11.72 -11.88
C GLY A 75 -0.44 12.95 -12.13
N MET A 76 -1.25 13.36 -11.15
CA MET A 76 -2.05 14.60 -11.21
C MET A 76 -1.22 15.87 -11.07
N GLY A 77 -0.05 15.79 -10.42
CA GLY A 77 0.89 16.90 -10.21
C GLY A 77 1.76 17.21 -11.44
N ARG A 78 2.78 18.04 -11.24
CA ARG A 78 3.70 18.46 -12.33
C ARG A 78 4.92 17.54 -12.52
N VAL A 79 4.99 16.41 -11.82
CA VAL A 79 6.14 15.50 -11.87
C VAL A 79 6.25 14.82 -13.23
N SER A 80 7.43 14.82 -13.85
CA SER A 80 7.67 14.15 -15.13
C SER A 80 7.64 12.62 -15.00
N THR A 81 7.18 11.92 -16.05
CA THR A 81 7.07 10.44 -16.04
C THR A 81 8.42 9.78 -15.81
N VAL A 82 9.46 10.31 -16.45
CA VAL A 82 10.82 9.77 -16.38
C VAL A 82 11.38 9.89 -14.96
N ARG A 83 11.20 11.04 -14.29
CA ARG A 83 11.68 11.25 -12.93
C ARG A 83 10.94 10.38 -11.93
N PHE A 84 9.62 10.22 -12.08
CA PHE A 84 8.84 9.30 -11.26
C PHE A 84 9.29 7.86 -11.46
N GLY A 85 9.43 7.41 -12.71
CA GLY A 85 9.86 6.06 -13.05
C GLY A 85 11.23 5.70 -12.47
N LEU A 86 12.21 6.60 -12.58
CA LEU A 86 13.56 6.40 -12.03
C LEU A 86 13.55 6.29 -10.50
N LEU A 87 12.91 7.23 -9.81
CA LEU A 87 12.87 7.23 -8.34
C LEU A 87 12.04 6.05 -7.81
N ASN A 88 10.92 5.71 -8.49
CA ASN A 88 10.12 4.55 -8.12
C ASN A 88 10.87 3.25 -8.37
N GLY A 89 11.65 3.16 -9.44
CA GLY A 89 12.52 2.02 -9.73
C GLY A 89 13.57 1.80 -8.64
N ILE A 90 14.23 2.86 -8.19
CA ILE A 90 15.19 2.80 -7.08
C ILE A 90 14.49 2.35 -5.79
N GLY A 91 13.34 2.95 -5.46
CA GLY A 91 12.57 2.55 -4.28
C GLY A 91 12.07 1.11 -4.35
N ALA A 92 11.66 0.64 -5.53
CA ALA A 92 11.25 -0.72 -5.78
C ALA A 92 12.41 -1.71 -5.60
N LEU A 93 13.59 -1.36 -6.10
CA LEU A 93 14.79 -2.17 -5.95
C LEU A 93 15.19 -2.31 -4.46
N ILE A 94 15.28 -1.19 -3.74
CA ILE A 94 15.60 -1.18 -2.31
C ILE A 94 14.59 -2.04 -1.53
N TRP A 95 13.30 -1.86 -1.78
CA TRP A 95 12.25 -2.64 -1.14
C TRP A 95 12.36 -4.14 -1.42
N THR A 96 12.63 -4.50 -2.67
CA THR A 96 12.77 -5.91 -3.08
C THR A 96 13.97 -6.55 -2.40
N LEU A 97 15.09 -5.84 -2.31
CA LEU A 97 16.29 -6.30 -1.60
C LEU A 97 16.04 -6.45 -0.09
N LEU A 98 15.40 -5.46 0.55
CA LEU A 98 15.03 -5.55 1.96
C LEU A 98 14.10 -6.73 2.24
N GLY A 99 13.06 -6.90 1.43
CA GLY A 99 12.12 -8.02 1.55
C GLY A 99 12.80 -9.36 1.33
N ALA A 100 13.73 -9.46 0.38
CA ALA A 100 14.49 -10.68 0.12
C ALA A 100 15.43 -11.02 1.29
N VAL A 101 16.18 -10.04 1.82
CA VAL A 101 17.07 -10.24 2.96
C VAL A 101 16.29 -10.61 4.22
N LEU A 102 15.21 -9.88 4.52
CA LEU A 102 14.35 -10.20 5.65
C LEU A 102 13.70 -11.57 5.49
N GLY A 103 13.22 -11.91 4.29
CA GLY A 103 12.65 -13.22 3.99
C GLY A 103 13.67 -14.34 4.12
N TYR A 104 14.92 -14.12 3.72
CA TYR A 104 16.02 -15.07 3.87
C TYR A 104 16.39 -15.28 5.34
N LEU A 105 16.59 -14.20 6.11
CA LEU A 105 16.91 -14.28 7.54
C LEU A 105 15.76 -14.90 8.35
N PHE A 106 14.52 -14.49 8.04
CA PHE A 106 13.33 -15.07 8.65
C PHE A 106 13.18 -16.54 8.28
N GLY A 107 13.39 -16.89 7.01
CA GLY A 107 13.38 -18.27 6.53
C GLY A 107 14.42 -19.13 7.26
N ALA A 108 15.65 -18.67 7.38
CA ALA A 108 16.71 -19.37 8.13
C ALA A 108 16.41 -19.50 9.63
N ALA A 109 15.84 -18.46 10.25
CA ALA A 109 15.42 -18.50 11.64
C ALA A 109 14.23 -19.47 11.85
N VAL A 110 13.27 -19.47 10.92
CA VAL A 110 12.13 -20.38 10.91
C VAL A 110 12.58 -21.81 10.65
N GLU A 111 13.53 -22.06 9.76
CA GLU A 111 14.11 -23.39 9.50
C GLU A 111 14.87 -23.92 10.73
N THR A 112 15.60 -23.04 11.44
CA THR A 112 16.24 -23.39 12.71
C THR A 112 15.23 -23.64 13.84
N ALA A 113 14.07 -22.98 13.83
CA ALA A 113 12.98 -23.22 14.77
C ALA A 113 12.16 -24.50 14.41
N LEU A 114 11.96 -24.76 13.12
CA LEU A 114 11.30 -25.94 12.56
C LEU A 114 12.10 -27.22 12.79
N SER A 115 13.43 -27.14 12.80
CA SER A 115 14.27 -28.28 13.15
C SER A 115 14.21 -28.65 14.65
N ARG A 116 13.70 -27.74 15.51
CA ARG A 116 13.49 -28.01 16.95
C ARG A 116 12.07 -28.46 17.30
N LEU A 117 11.06 -28.12 16.51
CA LEU A 117 9.64 -28.43 16.76
C LEU A 117 8.98 -28.89 15.46
N GLY A 118 8.42 -30.11 15.47
CA GLY A 118 7.93 -30.79 14.27
C GLY A 118 6.90 -29.97 13.48
N TYR A 119 6.93 -30.10 12.14
CA TYR A 119 6.10 -29.36 11.17
C TYR A 119 4.60 -29.26 11.54
N ALA A 120 4.04 -30.25 12.24
CA ALA A 120 2.64 -30.27 12.66
C ALA A 120 2.27 -29.15 13.65
N GLU A 121 3.15 -28.80 14.59
CA GLU A 121 2.87 -27.79 15.63
C GLU A 121 2.82 -26.37 15.04
N TRP A 122 3.66 -26.09 14.05
CA TRP A 122 3.67 -24.82 13.34
C TRP A 122 2.51 -24.66 12.35
N ILE A 123 2.09 -25.74 11.67
CA ILE A 123 0.87 -25.73 10.86
C ILE A 123 -0.33 -25.43 11.76
N ALA A 124 -0.41 -26.06 12.95
CA ALA A 124 -1.45 -25.80 13.94
C ALA A 124 -1.41 -24.35 14.45
N ALA A 125 -0.22 -23.81 14.75
CA ALA A 125 -0.06 -22.42 15.19
C ALA A 125 -0.46 -21.42 14.09
N GLY A 126 -0.08 -21.67 12.83
CA GLY A 126 -0.43 -20.84 11.68
C GLY A 126 -1.93 -20.86 11.39
N THR A 127 -2.58 -22.02 11.47
CA THR A 127 -4.04 -22.14 11.34
C THR A 127 -4.75 -21.42 12.49
N LEU A 128 -4.29 -21.58 13.73
CA LEU A 128 -4.86 -20.90 14.89
C LEU A 128 -4.74 -19.38 14.78
N ALA A 129 -3.57 -18.87 14.38
CA ALA A 129 -3.36 -17.44 14.15
C ALA A 129 -4.27 -16.90 13.05
N GLY A 130 -4.39 -17.63 11.93
CA GLY A 130 -5.31 -17.28 10.83
C GLY A 130 -6.77 -17.25 11.28
N LEU A 131 -7.19 -18.22 12.12
CA LEU A 131 -8.54 -18.29 12.68
C LEU A 131 -8.83 -17.11 13.61
N ILE A 132 -7.88 -16.74 14.49
CA ILE A 132 -7.98 -15.60 15.39
C ILE A 132 -8.10 -14.28 14.60
N ILE A 133 -7.26 -14.10 13.58
CA ILE A 133 -7.31 -12.90 12.73
C ILE A 133 -8.65 -12.82 12.01
N THR A 134 -9.12 -13.93 11.43
CA THR A 134 -10.41 -14.00 10.74
C THR A 134 -11.56 -13.67 11.69
N LEU A 135 -11.56 -14.26 12.89
CA LEU A 135 -12.58 -14.01 13.91
C LEU A 135 -12.58 -12.54 14.34
N ARG A 136 -11.41 -11.95 14.60
CA ARG A 136 -11.28 -10.53 14.97
C ARG A 136 -11.80 -9.61 13.87
N VAL A 137 -11.47 -9.89 12.61
CA VAL A 137 -11.98 -9.14 11.45
C VAL A 137 -13.50 -9.26 11.37
N VAL A 138 -14.06 -10.47 11.47
CA VAL A 138 -15.52 -10.70 11.43
C VAL A 138 -16.21 -9.99 12.59
N LEU A 139 -15.67 -10.05 13.80
CA LEU A 139 -16.24 -9.37 14.97
C LEU A 139 -16.20 -7.85 14.82
N VAL A 140 -15.10 -7.28 14.32
CA VAL A 140 -15.01 -5.83 14.04
C VAL A 140 -15.99 -5.42 12.96
N LEU A 141 -16.14 -6.21 11.89
CA LEU A 141 -17.10 -5.94 10.83
C LEU A 141 -18.55 -6.06 11.32
N ARG A 142 -18.85 -7.06 12.16
CA ARG A 142 -20.16 -7.21 12.80
C ARG A 142 -20.46 -6.08 13.78
N ALA A 143 -19.48 -5.67 14.59
CA ALA A 143 -19.62 -4.52 15.50
C ALA A 143 -19.82 -3.20 14.74
N ARG A 144 -19.18 -3.04 13.57
CA ARG A 144 -19.39 -1.88 12.70
C ARG A 144 -20.77 -1.89 12.03
N ARG A 145 -21.31 -3.07 11.68
CA ARG A 145 -22.69 -3.21 11.17
C ARG A 145 -23.76 -3.03 12.25
N ARG A 146 -23.40 -3.28 13.51
CA ARG A 146 -24.29 -3.11 14.68
C ARG A 146 -24.31 -1.70 15.25
N ARG A 147 -23.69 -0.69 14.64
CA ARG A 147 -23.99 0.71 14.99
C ARG A 147 -25.32 1.08 14.31
N PRO A 148 -26.47 1.04 15.00
CA PRO A 148 -27.71 1.49 14.44
C PRO A 148 -27.60 3.02 14.31
N VAL A 149 -28.21 3.55 13.28
CA VAL A 149 -28.35 4.99 13.06
C VAL A 149 -29.33 5.52 14.11
N ASP A 150 -28.90 5.69 15.36
CA ASP A 150 -29.62 6.49 16.36
C ASP A 150 -29.30 7.96 16.14
N ARG A 151 -29.73 8.46 14.98
CA ARG A 151 -29.74 9.90 14.69
C ARG A 151 -30.89 10.24 13.77
N ARG A 152 -32.09 10.02 14.25
CA ARG A 152 -33.37 10.61 13.79
C ARG A 152 -34.43 10.09 14.74
N LEU A 153 -34.90 10.98 15.62
CA LEU A 153 -36.11 10.97 16.45
C LEU A 153 -35.78 11.57 17.82
N ASP A 154 -35.23 12.79 17.83
CA ASP A 154 -35.38 13.70 18.97
C ASP A 154 -35.62 15.12 18.44
N LYS A 155 -36.65 15.21 17.61
CA LYS A 155 -37.41 16.44 17.39
C LYS A 155 -38.79 16.07 16.89
N PRO A 156 -39.80 16.34 17.72
CA PRO A 156 -40.92 17.14 17.26
C PRO A 156 -41.19 18.30 18.22
N ASP A 157 -41.03 19.50 17.65
CA ASP A 157 -41.90 20.67 17.75
C ASP A 157 -42.88 20.73 18.94
N HIS A 158 -42.53 21.52 19.95
CA HIS A 158 -43.43 22.44 20.67
C HIS A 158 -42.64 23.66 21.14
#